data_AF-A0A1X7SEP8-F1
#
_entry.id   AF-A0A1X7SEP8-F1
#
_cell.length_a   1.000
_cell.length_b   1.000
_cell.length_c   1.000
_cell.angle_alpha   90.00
_cell.angle_beta   90.00
_cell.angle_gamma   90.00
#
_symmetry.space_group_name_H-M   'P 1'
#
loop_
_entity.id
_entity.type
_entity.pdbx_description
1 polymer ?
#
loop_
_entity_poly.entity_id
_entity_poly.type
_entity_poly.pdbx_seq_one_letter_code
_entity_poly.pdbx_strand_id
1 'polypeptide(L)'
;MTQEQSVRPPDPWTFREDQLKKEISFINQYKPLMNEFEQLMKDSPHVWKYPIDNQLPSDEDNVGFEDHVFLMKHIEDKDLPRKGPVRHFMELVATGLSMNPYYTAQEKVEHIGWYKDYFKQFPRDELDLE
;
A
#
# COMPACT_ATOMS: atom_id res chain seq x y z
N MET A 1 -8.96 13.57 -24.97
CA MET A 1 -8.96 12.82 -26.25
C MET A 1 -8.01 11.65 -26.07
N THR A 2 -8.56 10.51 -25.65
CA THR A 2 -7.80 9.27 -25.45
C THR A 2 -7.49 8.71 -26.84
N GLN A 3 -6.20 8.66 -27.20
CA GLN A 3 -5.80 8.01 -28.45
C GLN A 3 -6.06 6.51 -28.30
N GLU A 4 -7.05 6.00 -29.03
CA GLU A 4 -7.18 4.57 -29.27
C GLU A 4 -5.90 4.09 -29.96
N GLN A 5 -5.05 3.39 -29.21
CA GLN A 5 -3.92 2.69 -29.81
C GLN A 5 -4.50 1.65 -30.77
N SER A 6 -4.33 1.88 -32.07
CA SER A 6 -4.71 0.89 -33.09
C SER A 6 -3.75 -0.29 -32.93
N VAL A 7 -4.23 -1.35 -32.25
CA VAL A 7 -3.51 -2.60 -32.11
C VAL A 7 -3.51 -3.24 -33.50
N ARG A 8 -2.40 -3.11 -34.23
CA ARG A 8 -2.22 -3.82 -35.50
C ARG A 8 -2.37 -5.32 -35.22
N PRO A 9 -3.06 -6.07 -36.11
CA PRO A 9 -3.15 -7.51 -35.94
C PRO A 9 -1.72 -8.10 -35.89
N PRO A 10 -1.46 -9.08 -34.99
CA PRO A 10 -0.15 -9.70 -34.88
C PRO A 10 0.28 -10.24 -36.24
N ASP A 11 1.55 -10.09 -36.58
CA ASP A 11 2.09 -10.65 -37.82
C ASP A 11 1.93 -12.18 -37.82
N PRO A 12 1.88 -12.82 -39.01
CA PRO A 12 1.64 -14.26 -39.10
C PRO A 12 2.63 -15.11 -38.32
N TRP A 13 3.86 -14.62 -38.11
CA TRP A 13 4.90 -15.32 -37.37
C TRP A 13 4.68 -15.21 -35.86
N THR A 14 4.39 -14.02 -35.32
CA THR A 14 4.02 -13.88 -33.89
C THR A 14 2.74 -14.62 -33.54
N PHE A 15 1.72 -14.58 -34.41
CA PHE A 15 0.52 -15.39 -34.22
C PHE A 15 0.84 -16.88 -34.14
N ARG A 16 1.70 -17.38 -35.04
CA ARG A 16 2.11 -18.78 -35.04
C ARG A 16 2.93 -19.14 -33.79
N GLU A 17 3.82 -18.26 -33.34
CA GLU A 17 4.58 -18.43 -32.11
C GLU A 17 3.67 -18.52 -30.88
N ASP A 18 2.64 -17.68 -30.78
CA ASP A 18 1.70 -17.72 -29.65
C ASP A 18 0.82 -18.97 -29.67
N GLN A 19 0.42 -19.45 -30.86
CA GLN A 19 -0.24 -20.75 -30.99
C GLN A 19 0.67 -21.89 -30.52
N LEU A 20 1.94 -21.89 -30.92
CA LEU A 20 2.92 -22.89 -30.50
C LEU A 20 3.17 -22.85 -28.99
N LYS A 21 3.30 -21.66 -28.38
CA LYS A 21 3.42 -21.50 -26.91
C LYS A 21 2.23 -22.10 -26.19
N LYS A 22 1.01 -21.90 -26.70
CA LYS A 22 -0.22 -22.45 -26.14
C LYS A 22 -0.28 -23.98 -26.27
N GLU A 23 0.16 -24.53 -27.39
CA GLU A 23 0.21 -25.97 -27.60
C GLU A 23 1.26 -26.64 -26.69
N ILE A 24 2.44 -26.02 -26.56
CA ILE A 24 3.48 -26.45 -25.63
C ILE A 24 2.99 -26.36 -24.18
N SER A 25 2.32 -25.28 -23.79
CA SER A 25 1.79 -25.14 -22.43
C SER A 25 0.72 -26.18 -22.12
N PHE A 26 -0.15 -26.48 -23.09
CA PHE A 26 -1.14 -27.55 -22.99
C PHE A 26 -0.46 -28.91 -22.76
N ILE A 27 0.52 -29.27 -23.59
CA ILE A 27 1.27 -30.53 -23.45
C ILE A 27 1.93 -30.61 -22.06
N ASN A 28 2.57 -29.53 -21.61
CA ASN A 28 3.22 -29.48 -20.29
C ASN A 28 2.21 -29.61 -19.13
N GLN A 29 0.99 -29.09 -19.29
CA GLN A 29 -0.05 -29.17 -18.25
C GLN A 29 -0.55 -30.59 -18.03
N TYR A 30 -0.69 -31.39 -19.09
CA TYR A 30 -1.22 -32.77 -19.02
C TYR A 30 -0.13 -33.86 -19.02
N LYS A 31 1.15 -33.47 -19.05
CA LYS A 31 2.26 -34.39 -18.85
C LYS A 31 2.09 -35.10 -17.49
N PRO A 32 2.21 -36.44 -17.43
CA PRO A 32 2.18 -37.15 -16.16
C PRO A 32 3.37 -36.71 -15.30
N LEU A 33 3.09 -36.44 -14.02
CA LEU A 33 4.09 -36.03 -13.05
C LEU A 33 4.87 -37.27 -12.62
N MET A 34 6.19 -37.21 -12.73
CA MET A 34 7.09 -38.34 -12.51
C MET A 34 7.48 -38.50 -11.05
N ASN A 35 7.37 -37.42 -10.26
CA ASN A 35 7.70 -37.41 -8.84
C ASN A 35 6.82 -36.43 -8.05
N GLU A 36 6.90 -36.50 -6.72
CA GLU A 36 6.13 -35.65 -5.80
C GLU A 36 6.59 -34.19 -5.82
N PHE A 37 7.87 -33.92 -6.12
CA PHE A 37 8.37 -32.55 -6.24
C PHE A 37 7.75 -31.81 -7.43
N GLU A 38 7.51 -32.50 -8.55
CA GLU A 38 6.81 -31.96 -9.71
C GLU A 38 5.35 -31.63 -9.39
N GLN A 39 4.70 -32.43 -8.52
CA GLN A 39 3.37 -32.10 -7.99
C GLN A 39 3.41 -30.81 -7.17
N LEU A 40 4.35 -30.71 -6.22
CA LEU A 40 4.52 -29.52 -5.39
C LEU A 40 4.82 -28.26 -6.23
N MET A 41 5.64 -28.38 -7.27
CA MET A 41 5.93 -27.28 -8.19
C MET A 41 4.70 -26.87 -9.01
N LYS A 42 3.88 -27.83 -9.47
CA LYS A 42 2.64 -27.53 -10.21
C LYS A 42 1.56 -26.91 -9.32
N ASP A 43 1.46 -27.39 -8.08
CA ASP A 43 0.51 -26.91 -7.07
C ASP A 43 0.99 -25.65 -6.33
N SER A 44 2.03 -24.97 -6.85
CA SER A 44 2.57 -23.71 -6.33
C SER A 44 1.54 -22.65 -5.89
N PRO A 45 0.35 -22.47 -6.51
CA PRO A 45 -0.64 -21.53 -5.97
C PRO A 45 -1.35 -21.99 -4.70
N HIS A 46 -1.38 -23.29 -4.39
CA HIS A 46 -1.97 -23.87 -3.18
C HIS A 46 -0.96 -24.13 -2.07
N VAL A 47 0.34 -24.15 -2.41
CA VAL A 47 1.44 -24.33 -1.46
C VAL A 47 2.03 -22.97 -1.10
N TRP A 48 2.46 -22.80 0.15
CA TRP A 48 3.19 -21.60 0.56
C TRP A 48 4.47 -21.43 -0.27
N LYS A 49 4.77 -20.18 -0.64
CA LYS A 49 6.07 -19.85 -1.24
C LYS A 49 7.13 -19.87 -0.15
N TYR A 50 8.28 -20.46 -0.45
CA TYR A 50 9.41 -20.56 0.48
C TYR A 50 10.55 -19.61 0.07
N PRO A 51 11.29 -19.03 1.03
CA PRO A 51 11.01 -19.05 2.47
C PRO A 51 9.68 -18.35 2.82
N ILE A 52 8.98 -18.85 3.83
CA ILE A 52 7.68 -18.31 4.23
C ILE A 52 7.90 -16.88 4.75
N ASP A 53 7.31 -15.91 4.08
CA ASP A 53 7.19 -14.54 4.57
C ASP A 53 5.82 -14.38 5.24
N ASN A 54 5.83 -13.98 6.51
CA ASN A 54 4.60 -13.72 7.26
C ASN A 54 4.00 -12.35 6.95
N GLN A 55 4.72 -11.50 6.21
CA GLN A 55 4.20 -10.22 5.76
C GLN A 55 3.22 -10.45 4.61
N LEU A 56 2.00 -9.95 4.78
CA LEU A 56 1.05 -9.89 3.68
C LEU A 56 1.51 -8.77 2.73
N PRO A 57 1.48 -8.99 1.40
CA PRO A 57 1.75 -7.91 0.47
C PRO A 57 0.79 -6.76 0.76
N SER A 58 1.36 -5.59 1.04
CA SER A 58 0.64 -4.40 1.47
C SER A 58 1.07 -3.23 0.60
N ASP A 59 0.18 -2.26 0.41
CA ASP A 59 0.51 -1.01 -0.28
C ASP A 59 1.59 -0.18 0.47
N GLU A 60 1.89 -0.57 1.72
CA GLU A 60 2.94 -0.01 2.58
C GLU A 60 4.37 -0.49 2.25
N ASP A 61 4.55 -1.43 1.32
CA ASP A 61 5.89 -1.97 0.99
C ASP A 61 6.86 -0.89 0.47
N ASN A 62 6.33 0.23 -0.04
CA ASN A 62 7.11 1.37 -0.54
C ASN A 62 7.22 2.54 0.47
N VAL A 63 6.68 2.39 1.68
CA VAL A 63 6.63 3.45 2.69
C VAL A 63 7.78 3.30 3.67
N GLY A 64 8.48 4.42 3.92
CA GLY A 64 9.57 4.47 4.88
C GLY A 64 9.07 4.52 6.33
N PHE A 65 9.87 4.05 7.28
CA PHE A 65 9.51 4.14 8.70
C PHE A 65 9.35 5.59 9.16
N GLU A 66 10.07 6.52 8.54
CA GLU A 66 10.02 7.96 8.77
C GLU A 66 8.59 8.53 8.59
N ASP A 67 7.79 7.95 7.71
CA ASP A 67 6.42 8.41 7.45
C ASP A 67 5.45 7.96 8.54
N HIS A 68 5.71 6.83 9.20
CA HIS A 68 4.94 6.40 10.36
C HIS A 68 5.36 7.07 11.66
N VAL A 69 6.65 7.39 11.81
CA VAL A 69 7.22 7.89 13.08
C VAL A 69 7.18 9.42 13.14
N PHE A 70 7.61 10.11 12.09
CA PHE A 70 7.76 11.56 12.10
C PHE A 70 6.50 12.29 11.65
N LEU A 71 5.39 12.05 12.36
CA LEU A 71 4.08 12.66 12.09
C LEU A 71 4.01 14.15 12.47
N MET A 72 4.97 14.65 13.24
CA MET A 72 5.05 16.05 13.68
C MET A 72 5.07 17.02 12.49
N LYS A 73 5.63 16.61 11.35
CA LYS A 73 5.63 17.38 10.10
C LYS A 73 4.23 17.77 9.62
N HIS A 74 3.22 16.95 9.94
CA HIS A 74 1.83 17.21 9.59
C HIS A 74 1.10 18.11 10.60
N ILE A 75 1.68 18.41 11.76
CA ILE A 75 1.08 19.27 12.80
C ILE A 75 1.63 20.70 12.72
N GLU A 76 2.82 20.90 12.16
CA GLU A 76 3.46 22.22 12.03
C GLU A 76 2.80 23.18 11.02
N ASP A 77 1.72 22.76 10.38
CA ASP A 77 0.94 23.58 9.45
C ASP A 77 0.29 24.78 10.14
N LYS A 78 0.04 25.85 9.36
CA LYS A 78 -0.53 27.14 9.82
C LYS A 78 -1.92 27.05 10.48
N ASP A 79 -2.57 25.91 10.33
CA ASP A 79 -3.94 25.67 10.78
C ASP A 79 -4.03 25.49 12.31
N LEU A 80 -2.98 24.97 12.95
CA LEU A 80 -2.95 24.70 14.38
C LEU A 80 -2.11 25.73 15.16
N PRO A 81 -2.47 26.04 16.41
CA PRO A 81 -1.64 26.79 17.33
C PRO A 81 -0.23 26.20 17.47
N ARG A 82 0.79 27.06 17.53
CA ARG A 82 2.17 26.64 17.80
C ARG A 82 2.45 26.38 19.28
N LYS A 83 1.60 26.89 20.17
CA LYS A 83 1.70 26.78 21.62
C LYS A 83 0.29 26.63 22.19
N GLY A 84 0.18 26.18 23.43
CA GLY A 84 -1.09 26.00 24.12
C GLY A 84 -1.54 24.54 24.23
N PRO A 85 -2.70 24.30 24.85
CA PRO A 85 -3.20 22.96 25.19
C PRO A 85 -3.54 22.13 23.96
N VAL A 86 -4.05 22.76 22.90
CA VAL A 86 -4.37 22.08 21.63
C VAL A 86 -3.10 21.54 20.97
N ARG A 87 -1.99 22.30 21.02
CA ARG A 87 -0.71 21.83 20.52
C ARG A 87 -0.23 20.61 21.30
N HIS A 88 -0.29 20.67 22.63
CA HIS A 88 0.12 19.55 23.49
C HIS A 88 -0.75 18.29 23.27
N PHE A 89 -2.06 18.49 23.09
CA PHE A 89 -2.98 17.41 22.73
C PHE A 89 -2.61 16.77 21.39
N MET A 90 -2.36 17.58 20.36
CA MET A 90 -1.97 17.06 19.04
C MET A 90 -0.62 16.33 19.07
N GLU A 91 0.32 16.75 19.92
CA GLU A 91 1.59 16.04 20.15
C GLU A 91 1.37 14.65 20.74
N LEU A 92 0.44 14.52 21.70
CA LEU A 92 0.06 13.21 22.25
C LEU A 92 -0.63 12.33 21.22
N VAL A 93 -1.51 12.91 20.38
CA VAL A 93 -2.17 12.19 19.27
C VAL A 93 -1.12 11.66 18.29
N ALA A 94 -0.19 12.51 17.82
CA ALA A 94 0.88 12.05 16.93
C ALA A 94 1.78 11.00 17.58
N THR A 95 2.12 11.16 18.86
CA THR A 95 2.90 10.15 19.59
C THR A 95 2.15 8.82 19.63
N GLY A 96 0.85 8.81 19.94
CA GLY A 96 0.01 7.62 19.93
C GLY A 96 -0.08 6.95 18.54
N LEU A 97 -0.27 7.74 17.48
CA LEU A 97 -0.31 7.25 16.10
C LEU A 97 1.05 6.68 15.66
N SER A 98 2.17 7.28 16.12
CA SER A 98 3.51 6.81 15.77
C SER A 98 3.80 5.39 16.30
N MET A 99 3.23 5.05 17.46
CA MET A 99 3.40 3.74 18.09
C MET A 99 2.44 2.68 17.56
N ASN A 100 1.51 3.04 16.67
CA ASN A 100 0.49 2.13 16.18
C ASN A 100 0.94 1.40 14.89
N PRO A 101 1.11 0.06 14.92
CA PRO A 101 1.49 -0.73 13.74
C PRO A 101 0.31 -1.15 12.86
N TYR A 102 -0.93 -0.90 13.29
CA TYR A 102 -2.14 -1.36 12.60
C TYR A 102 -2.73 -0.35 11.62
N TYR A 103 -2.16 0.86 11.57
CA TYR A 103 -2.58 1.92 10.65
C TYR A 103 -1.50 2.17 9.59
N THR A 104 -1.95 2.34 8.36
CA THR A 104 -1.15 2.83 7.23
C THR A 104 -0.63 4.24 7.50
N ALA A 105 0.45 4.64 6.81
CA ALA A 105 0.95 6.01 6.95
C ALA A 105 -0.10 7.03 6.49
N GLN A 106 -0.85 6.70 5.43
CA GLN A 106 -1.92 7.54 4.92
C GLN A 106 -3.05 7.73 5.93
N GLU A 107 -3.57 6.67 6.55
CA GLU A 107 -4.65 6.79 7.54
C GLU A 107 -4.22 7.62 8.75
N LYS A 108 -2.94 7.54 9.18
CA LYS A 108 -2.42 8.40 10.26
C LYS A 108 -2.49 9.88 9.89
N VAL A 109 -2.14 10.22 8.64
CA VAL A 109 -2.23 11.60 8.13
C VAL A 109 -3.69 12.06 8.04
N GLU A 110 -4.59 11.19 7.57
CA GLU A 110 -6.03 11.48 7.51
C GLU A 110 -6.63 11.71 8.91
N HIS A 111 -6.22 10.92 9.90
CA HIS A 111 -6.59 11.13 11.30
C HIS A 111 -6.16 12.51 11.82
N ILE A 112 -4.94 12.95 11.52
CA ILE A 112 -4.46 14.30 11.87
C ILE A 112 -5.26 15.37 11.12
N GLY A 113 -5.58 15.12 9.84
CA GLY A 113 -6.41 16.01 9.02
C GLY A 113 -7.80 16.25 9.62
N TRP A 114 -8.44 15.19 10.12
CA TRP A 114 -9.73 15.30 10.79
C TRP A 114 -9.68 16.23 12.01
N TYR A 115 -8.63 16.14 12.83
CA TYR A 115 -8.47 17.04 13.98
C TYR A 115 -8.29 18.51 13.55
N LYS A 116 -7.54 18.76 12.47
CA LYS A 116 -7.40 20.13 11.92
C LYS A 116 -8.77 20.69 11.55
N ASP A 117 -9.58 19.92 10.85
CA ASP A 117 -10.90 20.37 10.39
C ASP A 117 -11.91 20.48 11.53
N TYR A 118 -11.75 19.68 12.58
CA TYR A 118 -12.50 19.83 13.83
C TYR A 118 -12.16 21.14 14.53
N PHE A 119 -10.87 21.45 14.75
CA PHE A 119 -10.45 22.66 15.46
C PHE A 119 -10.70 23.95 14.67
N LYS A 120 -10.77 23.90 13.33
CA LYS A 120 -11.16 25.04 12.49
C LYS A 120 -12.57 25.57 12.78
N GLN A 121 -13.44 24.77 13.39
CA GLN A 121 -14.82 25.17 13.72
C GLN A 121 -14.90 26.06 14.98
N PHE A 122 -13.82 26.15 15.76
CA PHE A 122 -13.76 26.92 16.99
C PHE A 122 -13.01 28.25 16.79
N PRO A 123 -13.39 29.32 17.52
CA PRO A 123 -12.65 30.58 17.51
C PRO A 123 -11.20 30.37 17.95
N ARG A 124 -10.24 31.04 17.28
CA ARG A 124 -8.80 30.88 17.60
C ARG A 124 -8.45 31.31 19.04
N ASP A 125 -9.16 32.30 19.56
CA ASP A 125 -8.97 32.80 20.93
C ASP A 125 -9.29 31.75 22.01
N GLU A 126 -10.15 30.77 21.71
CA GLU A 126 -10.48 29.67 22.63
C GLU A 126 -9.46 28.51 22.57
N LEU A 127 -8.68 28.42 21.49
CA LEU A 127 -7.70 27.35 21.26
C LEU A 127 -6.32 27.67 21.85
N ASP A 128 -6.00 28.96 21.97
CA ASP A 128 -4.72 29.48 22.45
C ASP A 128 -4.70 29.74 23.97
N LEU A 129 -5.67 29.22 24.73
CA LEU A 129 -5.77 29.43 26.18
C LEU A 129 -4.54 28.85 26.90
N GLU A 130 -3.68 29.72 27.43
CA GLU A 130 -2.55 29.37 28.32
C GLU A 130 -3.01 28.87 29.69
#